data_AF-A0A524LUS7-F1
#
_entry.id   AF-A0A524LUS7-F1
#
_cell.length_a   1.000
_cell.length_b   1.000
_cell.length_c   1.000
_cell.angle_alpha   90.00
_cell.angle_beta   90.00
_cell.angle_gamma   90.00
#
_symmetry.space_group_name_H-M   'P 1'
#
loop_
_entity.id
_entity.type
_entity.pdbx_description
1 polymer ?
#
loop_
_entity_poly.entity_id
_entity_poly.type
_entity_poly.pdbx_seq_one_letter_code
_entity_poly.pdbx_strand_id
1 'polypeptide(L)'
;GGHAVYIDAKAMLAHIPVSQFPGQSLAVELYLEGGIRGCEIGSVMFGKAAQMELVRLAIPRRVYTQSHIDYVIEVIMNVYRRRRNLRGMKIISEPDTLRHFTCHFDFVDEN
;
A
#
# COMPACT_ATOMS: atom_id res chain seq x y z
N GLY A 1 -3.06 -15.81 3.97
CA GLY A 1 -2.79 -17.20 3.53
C GLY A 1 -1.44 -17.64 4.05
N GLY A 2 -0.93 -18.80 3.63
CA GLY A 2 0.34 -19.35 4.18
C GLY A 2 1.62 -18.58 3.78
N HIS A 3 1.56 -17.70 2.78
CA HIS A 3 2.73 -16.98 2.25
C HIS A 3 2.72 -15.47 2.50
N ALA A 4 1.56 -14.89 2.83
CA ALA A 4 1.39 -13.46 3.01
C ALA A 4 0.07 -13.10 3.70
N VAL A 5 0.06 -11.89 4.26
CA VAL A 5 -1.15 -11.16 4.65
C VAL A 5 -1.46 -10.13 3.55
N TYR A 6 -2.74 -9.97 3.23
CA TYR A 6 -3.21 -8.97 2.28
C TYR A 6 -4.16 -8.04 3.03
N ILE A 7 -3.80 -6.76 3.11
CA ILE A 7 -4.64 -5.73 3.72
C ILE A 7 -5.56 -5.17 2.64
N ASP A 8 -6.87 -5.13 2.89
CA ASP A 8 -7.84 -4.45 2.03
C ASP A 8 -7.70 -2.94 2.21
N ALA A 9 -6.94 -2.32 1.30
CA ALA A 9 -6.66 -0.90 1.33
C ALA A 9 -7.90 -0.07 0.96
N LYS A 10 -8.79 -0.59 0.12
CA LYS A 10 -10.05 0.09 -0.24
C LYS A 10 -10.97 0.19 0.97
N ALA A 11 -11.07 -0.88 1.77
CA ALA A 11 -11.85 -0.83 3.01
C ALA A 11 -11.18 0.05 4.08
N MET A 12 -9.86 -0.05 4.22
CA MET A 12 -9.11 0.72 5.22
C MET A 12 -9.11 2.24 4.92
N LEU A 13 -8.96 2.62 3.65
CA LEU A 13 -8.85 4.00 3.18
C LEU A 13 -10.05 4.38 2.29
N ALA A 14 -11.26 4.10 2.77
CA ALA A 14 -12.49 4.28 2.00
C ALA A 14 -12.76 5.71 1.49
N HIS A 15 -12.09 6.72 2.09
CA HIS A 15 -12.14 8.12 1.65
C HIS A 15 -11.24 8.41 0.44
N ILE A 16 -10.29 7.53 0.10
CA ILE A 16 -9.42 7.65 -1.06
C ILE A 16 -10.05 6.88 -2.23
N PRO A 17 -10.46 7.56 -3.31
CA PRO A 17 -11.02 6.87 -4.47
C PRO A 17 -9.96 6.00 -5.17
N VAL A 18 -10.40 4.92 -5.82
CA VAL A 18 -9.51 3.96 -6.52
C VAL A 18 -8.63 4.64 -7.58
N SER A 19 -9.13 5.71 -8.22
CA SER A 19 -8.35 6.52 -9.17
C SER A 19 -7.15 7.24 -8.55
N GLN A 20 -7.08 7.28 -7.22
CA GLN A 20 -5.97 7.82 -6.43
C GLN A 20 -5.21 6.73 -5.66
N PHE A 21 -5.30 5.48 -6.12
CA PHE A 21 -4.45 4.35 -5.70
C PHE A 21 -4.34 4.16 -4.18
N PRO A 22 -5.44 3.81 -3.47
CA PRO A 22 -5.42 3.61 -2.03
C PRO A 22 -4.43 2.51 -1.60
N GLY A 23 -4.23 1.46 -2.41
CA GLY A 23 -3.20 0.45 -2.15
C GLY A 23 -1.78 1.02 -2.15
N GLN A 24 -1.46 1.89 -3.11
CA GLN A 24 -0.16 2.52 -3.20
C GLN A 24 0.07 3.52 -2.07
N SER A 25 -0.94 4.33 -1.75
CA SER A 25 -0.93 5.24 -0.59
C SER A 25 -0.63 4.48 0.71
N LEU A 26 -1.34 3.38 0.97
CA LEU A 26 -1.10 2.57 2.16
C LEU A 26 0.31 1.97 2.20
N ALA A 27 0.81 1.46 1.06
CA ALA A 27 2.15 0.89 0.99
C ALA A 27 3.25 1.94 1.29
N VAL A 28 3.09 3.17 0.78
CA VAL A 28 3.99 4.29 1.06
C VAL A 28 3.91 4.71 2.53
N GLU A 29 2.71 4.78 3.10
CA GLU A 29 2.51 5.21 4.49
C GLU A 29 3.08 4.21 5.50
N LEU A 30 3.01 2.90 5.22
CA LEU A 30 3.69 1.88 6.04
C LEU A 30 5.22 2.01 5.96
N TYR A 31 5.76 2.42 4.81
CA TYR A 31 7.18 2.67 4.64
C TYR A 31 7.62 3.95 5.36
N LEU A 32 6.86 5.04 5.27
CA LEU A 32 7.15 6.29 5.94
C LEU A 32 7.05 6.17 7.47
N GLU A 33 6.03 5.48 7.98
CA GLU A 33 5.81 5.31 9.42
C GLU A 33 6.84 4.38 10.07
N GLY A 34 7.17 3.26 9.41
CA GLY A 34 7.95 2.19 10.05
C GLY A 34 8.95 1.47 9.17
N GLY A 35 9.26 2.00 7.98
CA GLY A 35 10.21 1.36 7.05
C GLY A 35 9.73 0.01 6.50
N ILE A 36 8.43 -0.29 6.59
CA ILE A 36 7.87 -1.58 6.14
C ILE A 36 7.48 -1.46 4.67
N ARG A 37 8.16 -2.25 3.83
CA ARG A 37 7.85 -2.29 2.39
C ARG A 37 6.80 -3.36 2.08
N GLY A 38 5.59 -2.92 1.75
CA GLY A 38 4.54 -3.74 1.14
C GLY A 38 4.59 -3.69 -0.39
N CYS A 39 3.79 -4.56 -1.03
CA CYS A 39 3.56 -4.52 -2.48
C CYS A 39 2.09 -4.24 -2.74
N GLU A 40 1.78 -3.20 -3.50
CA GLU A 40 0.44 -2.97 -4.03
C GLU A 40 0.06 -4.10 -4.99
N ILE A 41 -1.17 -4.58 -4.85
CA ILE A 41 -1.82 -5.57 -5.73
C ILE A 41 -3.22 -5.02 -6.01
N GLY A 42 -3.31 -4.07 -6.94
CA GLY A 42 -4.54 -3.38 -7.28
C GLY A 42 -4.44 -2.60 -8.58
N SER A 43 -5.04 -1.40 -8.59
CA SER A 43 -5.17 -0.56 -9.79
C SER A 43 -3.84 -0.07 -10.35
N VAL A 44 -2.76 -0.02 -9.56
CA VAL A 44 -1.42 0.27 -10.12
C VAL A 44 -0.96 -0.92 -10.97
N MET A 45 -1.01 -2.13 -10.41
CA MET A 45 -0.55 -3.36 -11.06
C MET A 45 -1.41 -3.78 -12.26
N PHE A 46 -2.74 -3.73 -12.14
CA PHE A 46 -3.67 -4.29 -13.13
C PHE A 46 -4.49 -3.25 -13.89
N GLY A 47 -4.35 -1.96 -13.57
CA GLY A 47 -5.14 -0.91 -14.20
C GLY A 47 -6.64 -1.15 -14.06
N LYS A 48 -7.39 -0.98 -15.14
CA LYS A 48 -8.86 -1.16 -15.17
C LYS A 48 -9.32 -2.60 -14.88
N ALA A 49 -8.43 -3.58 -14.97
CA ALA A 49 -8.76 -4.98 -14.68
C ALA A 49 -8.68 -5.32 -13.17
N ALA A 50 -8.19 -4.39 -12.34
CA ALA A 50 -8.15 -4.58 -10.89
C ALA A 50 -9.56 -4.72 -10.31
N GLN A 51 -9.79 -5.80 -9.55
CA GLN A 51 -11.04 -6.05 -8.83
C GLN A 51 -10.97 -5.68 -7.35
N MET A 52 -9.76 -5.58 -6.80
CA MET A 52 -9.48 -5.30 -5.40
C MET A 52 -8.31 -4.33 -5.29
N GLU A 53 -8.22 -3.63 -4.15
CA GLU A 53 -7.07 -2.79 -3.79
C GLU A 53 -6.40 -3.39 -2.56
N LEU A 54 -5.34 -4.17 -2.78
CA LEU A 54 -4.68 -4.89 -1.70
C LEU A 54 -3.24 -4.40 -1.50
N VAL A 55 -2.78 -4.44 -0.25
CA VAL A 55 -1.35 -4.36 0.07
C VAL A 55 -0.90 -5.70 0.60
N ARG A 56 0.02 -6.35 -0.13
CA ARG A 56 0.60 -7.64 0.24
C ARG A 56 1.81 -7.45 1.14
N LEU A 57 1.75 -8.03 2.33
CA LEU A 57 2.88 -8.21 3.25
C LEU A 57 3.34 -9.67 3.17
N ALA A 58 4.36 -9.92 2.36
CA ALA A 58 4.97 -11.24 2.22
C ALA A 58 5.99 -11.46 3.35
N ILE A 59 6.01 -12.66 3.92
CA ILE A 59 6.92 -13.02 5.03
C ILE A 59 7.98 -14.00 4.50
N PRO A 60 9.23 -13.56 4.28
CA PRO A 60 10.33 -14.44 3.90
C PRO A 60 10.60 -15.49 4.98
N ARG A 61 10.72 -16.75 4.56
CA ARG A 61 10.84 -17.89 5.47
C ARG A 61 12.13 -17.81 6.27
N ARG A 62 12.03 -17.90 7.60
CA ARG A 62 13.17 -17.94 8.55
C ARG A 62 14.05 -16.68 8.54
N VAL A 63 13.49 -15.53 8.16
CA VAL A 63 14.22 -14.25 8.13
C VAL A 63 13.84 -13.36 9.32
N TYR A 64 12.54 -13.19 9.55
CA TYR A 64 12.02 -12.32 10.61
C TYR A 64 11.65 -13.11 11.87
N THR A 65 11.70 -12.41 13.00
CA THR A 65 11.36 -12.92 14.34
C THR A 65 9.97 -12.45 14.76
N GLN A 66 9.49 -12.94 15.91
CA GLN A 66 8.23 -12.46 16.50
C GLN A 66 8.23 -10.93 16.71
N SER A 67 9.32 -10.36 17.23
CA SER A 67 9.42 -8.91 17.47
C SER A 67 9.30 -8.08 16.19
N HIS A 68 9.74 -8.58 15.04
CA HIS A 68 9.51 -7.91 13.75
C HIS A 68 8.03 -7.92 13.36
N ILE A 69 7.30 -9.00 13.67
CA ILE A 69 5.86 -9.08 13.41
C ILE A 69 5.10 -8.16 14.37
N ASP A 70 5.47 -8.12 15.64
CA ASP A 70 4.86 -7.21 16.63
C ASP A 70 5.07 -5.75 16.22
N TYR A 71 6.27 -5.41 15.73
CA TYR A 71 6.57 -4.10 15.17
C TYR A 71 5.70 -3.76 13.94
N VAL A 72 5.51 -4.73 13.02
CA VAL A 72 4.61 -4.55 11.87
C VAL A 72 3.17 -4.27 12.32
N ILE A 73 2.69 -4.96 13.35
CA ILE A 73 1.36 -4.74 13.91
C ILE A 73 1.25 -3.32 14.49
N GLU A 74 2.24 -2.87 15.26
CA GLU A 74 2.28 -1.52 15.83
C GLU A 74 2.22 -0.44 14.75
N VAL A 75 3.05 -0.56 13.72
CA VAL A 75 3.09 0.40 12.59
C VAL A 75 1.75 0.42 11.86
N ILE A 76 1.16 -0.74 11.56
CA ILE A 76 -0.17 -0.81 10.93
C ILE A 76 -1.22 -0.13 11.80
N MET A 77 -1.19 -0.33 13.12
CA MET A 77 -2.12 0.34 14.04
C MET A 77 -1.94 1.87 14.05
N ASN A 78 -0.70 2.37 14.01
CA ASN A 78 -0.43 3.79 13.96
C ASN A 78 -0.96 4.42 12.67
N VAL A 79 -0.67 3.82 11.51
CA VAL A 79 -1.23 4.23 10.22
C VAL A 79 -2.74 4.17 10.24
N TYR A 80 -3.34 3.10 10.79
CA TYR A 80 -4.79 2.95 10.90
C TYR A 80 -5.45 4.03 11.76
N ARG A 81 -4.82 4.45 12.87
CA ARG A 81 -5.36 5.51 13.74
C ARG A 81 -5.45 6.85 12.98
N ARG A 82 -4.45 7.17 12.16
CA ARG A 82 -4.41 8.41 11.34
C ARG A 82 -4.98 8.26 9.93
N ARG A 83 -5.61 7.12 9.61
CA ARG A 83 -6.00 6.73 8.24
C ARG A 83 -6.82 7.78 7.48
N ARG A 84 -7.68 8.52 8.17
CA ARG A 84 -8.54 9.57 7.56
C ARG A 84 -7.76 10.77 7.03
N ASN A 85 -6.52 10.95 7.49
CA ASN A 85 -5.65 12.03 7.07
C ASN A 85 -4.70 11.59 5.94
N LEU A 86 -4.71 10.31 5.57
CA LEU A 86 -3.87 9.83 4.46
C LEU A 86 -4.41 10.35 3.15
N ARG A 87 -3.48 10.74 2.28
CA ARG A 87 -3.77 11.30 0.95
C ARG A 87 -3.69 10.21 -0.11
N GLY A 88 -4.53 10.34 -1.12
CA GLY A 88 -4.40 9.55 -2.34
C GLY A 88 -3.11 9.91 -3.10
N MET A 89 -2.74 9.08 -4.06
CA MET A 89 -1.57 9.30 -4.92
C MET A 89 -1.97 9.51 -6.37
N LYS A 90 -1.12 10.21 -7.12
CA LYS A 90 -1.20 10.40 -8.58
C LYS A 90 0.08 9.88 -9.23
N ILE A 91 -0.06 9.31 -10.41
CA ILE A 91 1.08 8.95 -11.26
C ILE A 91 1.64 10.24 -11.87
N ILE A 92 2.94 10.47 -11.73
CA ILE A 92 3.63 11.60 -12.38
C ILE A 92 4.50 11.16 -13.57
N SER A 93 4.85 9.88 -13.63
CA SER A 93 5.56 9.27 -14.74
C SER A 93 5.29 7.76 -14.74
N GLU A 94 4.90 7.19 -15.89
CA GLU A 94 4.70 5.75 -16.06
C GLU A 94 5.38 5.22 -17.32
N PRO A 95 5.94 3.99 -17.30
CA PRO A 95 6.41 3.31 -18.50
C PRO A 95 5.23 2.73 -19.30
N ASP A 96 5.46 2.40 -20.58
CA ASP A 96 4.45 1.80 -21.46
C ASP A 96 3.97 0.41 -20.98
N THR A 97 4.81 -0.32 -20.26
CA THR A 97 4.51 -1.68 -19.80
C THR A 97 4.99 -1.89 -18.36
N LEU A 98 4.32 -2.79 -17.65
CA LEU A 98 4.67 -3.20 -16.28
C LEU A 98 4.87 -2.02 -15.31
N ARG A 99 4.00 -1.01 -15.40
CA ARG A 99 4.14 0.25 -14.68
C ARG A 99 4.32 0.13 -13.16
N HIS A 100 3.83 -0.93 -12.54
CA HIS A 100 3.98 -1.18 -11.11
C HIS A 100 5.44 -1.35 -10.64
N PHE A 101 6.40 -1.54 -11.56
CA PHE A 101 7.82 -1.61 -11.19
C PHE A 101 8.53 -0.25 -11.15
N THR A 102 8.23 0.65 -12.08
CA THR A 102 9.06 1.86 -12.31
C THR A 102 8.25 3.16 -12.45
N CYS A 103 6.96 3.11 -12.15
CA CYS A 103 6.13 4.29 -12.07
C CYS A 103 6.57 5.20 -10.89
N HIS A 104 6.54 6.50 -11.13
CA HIS A 104 6.76 7.52 -10.11
C HIS A 104 5.43 8.13 -9.71
N PHE A 105 5.29 8.39 -8.42
CA PHE A 105 4.07 8.90 -7.82
C PHE A 105 4.35 10.18 -7.03
N ASP A 106 3.29 10.97 -6.86
CA ASP A 106 3.24 12.06 -5.89
C ASP A 106 1.90 11.98 -5.13
N PHE A 107 1.80 12.64 -3.99
CA PHE A 107 0.52 12.78 -3.32
C PHE A 107 -0.40 13.71 -4.11
N VAL A 108 -1.71 13.44 -4.07
CA VAL A 108 -2.71 14.37 -4.61
C VAL A 108 -2.72 15.62 -3.75
N ASP A 109 -2.67 16.79 -4.37
CA ASP A 109 -2.62 18.08 -3.69
C ASP A 109 -3.83 18.26 -2.76
N GLU A 110 -3.62 18.93 -1.63
CA GLU A 110 -4.74 19.34 -0.77
C GLU A 110 -5.44 20.51 -1.47
N ASN A 111 -6.75 20.38 -1.74
CA ASN A 111 -7.58 21.49 -2.21
C ASN A 111 -7.74 22.56 -1.12
#